data_AF-A0A3B8MBS5-F1
#
_entry.id   AF-A0A3B8MBS5-F1
#
_cell.length_a   1.000
_cell.length_b   1.000
_cell.length_c   1.000
_cell.angle_alpha   90.00
_cell.angle_beta   90.00
_cell.angle_gamma   90.00
#
_symmetry.space_group_name_H-M   'P 1'
#
loop_
_entity.id
_entity.type
_entity.pdbx_description
1 polymer ?
#
loop_
_entity_poly.entity_id
_entity_poly.type
_entity_poly.pdbx_seq_one_letter_code
_entity_poly.pdbx_strand_id
1 'polypeptide(L)' 'MRIGIVGGTGPAGSALAARLADVGYEVVLGSRSKYRSMEVVDGILARWPDKELAVTPSDNVGAAECEFVVIATP' A
#
# COMPACT_ATOMS: atom_id res chain seq x y z
N MET A 1 -1.61 14.16 2.41
CA MET A 1 -0.37 13.54 2.89
C MET A 1 -0.32 12.13 2.32
N ARG A 2 0.75 11.79 1.61
CA ARG A 2 0.92 10.48 0.97
C ARG A 2 1.83 9.58 1.81
N ILE A 3 1.37 8.38 2.10
CA ILE A 3 2.08 7.40 2.94
C ILE A 3 2.61 6.26 2.08
N GLY A 4 3.93 6.07 2.07
CA GLY A 4 4.58 4.95 1.40
C GLY A 4 4.77 3.77 2.34
N ILE A 5 4.55 2.55 1.86
CA ILE A 5 4.86 1.32 2.61
C ILE A 5 5.90 0.50 1.84
N VAL A 6 7.13 0.46 2.35
CA VAL A 6 8.21 -0.36 1.81
C VAL A 6 8.08 -1.78 2.36
N GLY A 7 8.10 -2.79 1.48
CA GLY A 7 7.78 -4.17 1.89
C GLY A 7 6.28 -4.40 2.12
N GLY A 8 5.42 -3.59 1.49
CA GLY A 8 3.99 -3.55 1.74
C GLY A 8 3.19 -4.80 1.36
N THR A 9 3.76 -5.72 0.57
CA THR A 9 3.04 -6.94 0.14
C THR A 9 2.95 -8.04 1.21
N GLY A 10 3.62 -7.87 2.36
CA GLY A 10 3.48 -8.78 3.50
C GLY A 10 2.19 -8.55 4.30
N PRO A 11 1.81 -9.47 5.22
CA PRO A 11 0.56 -9.36 5.98
C PRO A 11 0.41 -8.06 6.77
N ALA A 12 1.50 -7.58 7.39
CA ALA A 12 1.49 -6.33 8.14
C ALA A 12 1.32 -5.11 7.24
N GLY A 13 2.09 -5.05 6.14
CA GLY A 13 2.08 -3.93 5.21
C GLY A 13 0.73 -3.76 4.50
N SER A 14 0.13 -4.85 4.02
CA SER A 14 -1.15 -4.81 3.31
C SER A 14 -2.32 -4.50 4.23
N ALA A 15 -2.32 -5.06 5.45
CA ALA A 15 -3.32 -4.72 6.46
C ALA A 15 -3.25 -3.25 6.87
N LEU A 16 -2.03 -2.72 7.07
CA LEU A 16 -1.82 -1.31 7.38
C LEU A 16 -2.29 -0.40 6.23
N ALA A 17 -1.95 -0.76 4.98
CA ALA A 17 -2.37 0.01 3.81
C ALA A 17 -3.89 0.16 3.73
N ALA A 18 -4.63 -0.95 3.88
CA ALA A 18 -6.08 -0.93 3.86
C ALA A 18 -6.66 -0.06 4.99
N ARG A 19 -6.10 -0.13 6.19
CA ARG A 19 -6.59 0.65 7.36
C ARG A 19 -6.29 2.14 7.24
N LEU A 20 -5.11 2.51 6.73
CA LEU A 20 -4.77 3.91 6.49
C LEU A 20 -5.64 4.51 5.38
N ALA A 21 -5.89 3.76 4.31
CA ALA A 21 -6.80 4.18 3.25
C ALA A 21 -8.25 4.34 3.75
N ASP A 22 -8.71 3.43 4.62
CA ASP A 22 -10.07 3.49 5.20
C ASP A 22 -10.31 4.74 6.06
N VAL A 23 -9.25 5.29 6.67
CA VAL A 23 -9.34 6.53 7.46
C VAL A 23 -8.98 7.78 6.65
N GLY A 24 -8.84 7.66 5.33
CA GLY A 24 -8.73 8.78 4.40
C GLY A 24 -7.31 9.18 3.97
N TYR A 25 -6.29 8.35 4.23
CA TYR A 25 -4.94 8.61 3.73
C TYR A 25 -4.72 8.01 2.34
N GLU A 26 -3.93 8.69 1.51
CA GLU A 26 -3.42 8.13 0.26
C GLU A 26 -2.22 7.23 0.54
N VAL A 27 -2.30 5.97 0.13
CA VAL A 27 -1.27 4.96 0.41
C VAL A 27 -0.61 4.47 -0.87
N VAL A 28 0.71 4.34 -0.84
CA VAL A 28 1.54 3.73 -1.89
C VAL A 28 2.11 2.43 -1.39
N LEU A 29 1.64 1.32 -1.93
CA LEU A 29 2.10 -0.01 -1.56
C LEU A 29 3.34 -0.39 -2.37
N GLY A 30 4.51 -0.36 -1.73
CA GLY A 30 5.80 -0.70 -2.32
C GLY A 30 6.12 -2.19 -2.23
N SER A 31 6.77 -2.72 -3.26
CA SER A 31 7.36 -4.06 -3.24
C SER A 31 8.67 -4.10 -4.02
N ARG A 32 9.44 -5.18 -3.83
CA ARG A 32 10.59 -5.48 -4.70
C ARG A 32 10.18 -5.75 -6.15
N SER A 33 8.90 -6.02 -6.40
CA SER A 33 8.33 -6.13 -7.76
C SER A 33 7.01 -5.38 -7.80
N LYS A 34 6.87 -4.41 -8.70
CA LYS A 34 5.63 -3.65 -8.88
C LYS A 34 4.43 -4.55 -9.21
N TYR A 35 4.64 -5.66 -9.91
CA TYR A 35 3.56 -6.62 -10.18
C TYR A 35 2.98 -7.24 -8.89
N ARG A 36 3.83 -7.51 -7.89
CA ARG A 36 3.36 -8.03 -6.60
C ARG A 36 2.53 -7.01 -5.83
N SER A 37 2.90 -5.73 -5.88
CA SER A 37 2.09 -4.70 -5.24
C SER A 37 0.76 -4.49 -5.98
N MET A 38 0.75 -4.56 -7.32
CA MET A 38 -0.50 -4.52 -8.11
C MET A 38 -1.49 -5.60 -7.67
N GLU A 39 -1.04 -6.86 -7.62
CA GLU A 39 -1.89 -8.00 -7.21
C GLU A 39 -2.47 -7.80 -5.80
N VAL A 40 -1.65 -7.32 -4.86
CA VAL A 40 -2.10 -7.07 -3.48
C VAL A 40 -3.08 -5.89 -3.41
N VAL A 41 -2.84 -4.82 -4.17
CA VAL A 41 -3.77 -3.68 -4.24
C VAL A 41 -5.10 -4.11 -4.83
N ASP A 42 -5.11 -4.85 -5.94
CA ASP A 42 -6.33 -5.40 -6.53
C ASP A 42 -7.09 -6.26 -5.52
N GLY A 43 -6.38 -7.09 -4.76
CA GLY A 43 -6.97 -7.89 -3.67
C GLY A 43 -7.55 -7.06 -2.52
N ILE A 44 -6.91 -5.93 -2.16
CA ILE A 44 -7.44 -4.99 -1.17
C ILE A 44 -8.74 -4.36 -1.69
N LEU A 45 -8.73 -3.82 -2.92
CA LEU A 45 -9.89 -3.14 -3.50
C LEU A 45 -11.07 -4.11 -3.71
N ALA A 46 -10.80 -5.30 -4.22
CA ALA A 46 -11.82 -6.34 -4.43
C ALA A 46 -12.47 -6.83 -3.12
N ARG A 47 -11.76 -6.72 -1.99
CA ARG A 47 -12.28 -7.13 -0.68
C ARG A 47 -13.28 -6.13 -0.09
N TRP A 48 -13.19 -4.86 -0.48
CA TRP A 48 -14.09 -3.79 -0.03
C TRP A 48 -14.55 -2.93 -1.21
N PRO A 49 -15.33 -3.48 -2.15
CA PRO A 49 -15.72 -2.79 -3.38
C PRO A 49 -16.61 -1.57 -3.11
N ASP A 50 -17.31 -1.53 -1.98
CA ASP A 50 -18.15 -0.41 -1.56
C ASP A 50 -17.35 0.73 -0.89
N LYS A 51 -16.03 0.58 -0.75
CA LYS A 51 -15.14 1.59 -0.16
C LYS A 51 -14.23 2.20 -1.22
N GLU A 52 -14.09 3.52 -1.19
CA GLU A 52 -13.13 4.26 -2.01
C GLU A 52 -11.74 4.27 -1.34
N LEU A 53 -11.08 3.11 -1.31
CA LEU A 53 -9.75 2.97 -0.71
C LEU A 53 -8.67 3.55 -1.64
N ALA A 54 -8.03 4.65 -1.23
CA ALA A 54 -6.94 5.30 -1.97
C ALA A 54 -5.60 4.55 -1.81
N VAL A 55 -5.51 3.32 -2.31
CA VAL A 55 -4.28 2.50 -2.31
C VAL A 55 -3.78 2.34 -3.74
N THR A 56 -2.51 2.69 -3.99
CA THR A 56 -1.87 2.59 -5.31
C THR A 56 -0.62 1.71 -5.27
N PRO A 57 -0.37 0.87 -6.29
CA PRO A 57 0.81 0.01 -6.31
C PRO A 57 2.05 0.74 -6.82
N SER A 58 3.21 0.44 -6.22
CA SER A 58 4.53 0.90 -6.67
C SER A 58 5.61 -0.14 -6.40
N ASP A 59 6.83 0.11 -6.87
CA ASP A 59 8.01 -0.56 -6.31
C ASP A 59 8.45 0.12 -5.00
N ASN A 60 9.42 -0.48 -4.32
CA ASN A 60 9.94 0.05 -3.05
C ASN A 60 10.58 1.44 -3.23
N VAL A 61 11.16 1.75 -4.40
CA VAL A 61 11.80 3.05 -4.65
C VAL A 61 10.73 4.13 -4.72
N GLY A 62 9.69 3.94 -5.52
CA GLY A 62 8.59 4.90 -5.62
C GLY A 62 7.76 5.03 -4.34
N ALA A 63 7.67 3.97 -3.52
CA ALA A 63 7.05 4.10 -2.19
C ALA A 63 7.91 4.95 -1.23
N ALA A 64 9.23 4.88 -1.35
CA ALA A 64 10.15 5.66 -0.51
C ALA A 64 10.18 7.17 -0.83
N GLU A 65 9.60 7.59 -1.96
CA GLU A 65 9.44 9.01 -2.33
C GLU A 65 8.29 9.72 -1.60
N CYS A 66 7.51 8.99 -0.79
CA CYS A 66 6.38 9.56 -0.05
C CYS A 66 6.82 10.40 1.15
N GLU A 67 5.96 11.32 1.60
CA GLU A 67 6.22 12.22 2.73
C GLU A 67 6.43 11.47 4.06
N PHE A 68 5.69 10.38 4.26
CA PHE A 68 5.82 9.49 5.39
C PHE A 68 6.00 8.07 4.90
N VAL A 69 7.00 7.36 5.41
CA VAL A 69 7.33 6.00 4.97
C VAL A 69 7.29 5.04 6.15
N VAL A 70 6.54 3.95 5.97
CA VAL A 70 6.54 2.80 6.88
C VAL A 70 7.38 1.69 6.25
N ILE A 71 8.34 1.17 7.02
CA ILE A 71 9.10 -0.02 6.63
C ILE A 71 8.43 -1.23 7.28
N ALA A 72 7.80 -2.07 6.45
CA ALA A 72 7.06 -3.25 6.85
C ALA A 72 7.75 -4.55 6.41
N THR A 73 9.08 -4.50 6.21
CA THR A 73 9.91 -5.70 6.00
C THR A 73 10.10 -6.43 7.33
N PRO A 74 10.39 -7.75 7.33
CA PRO A 74 11.03 -8.38 8.49
C PRO A 74 12.31 -7.64 8.92
#